data_AF-Q4T3Z5-F1
#
_entry.id   AF-Q4T3Z5-F1
#
_cell.length_a   1.000
_cell.length_b   1.000
_cell.length_c   1.000
_cell.angle_alpha   90.00
_cell.angle_beta   90.00
_cell.angle_gamma   90.00
#
_symmetry.space_group_name_H-M   'P 1'
#
loop_
_entity.id
_entity.type
_entity.pdbx_description
1 polymer ?
#
loop_
_entity_poly.entity_id
_entity_poly.type
_entity_poly.pdbx_seq_one_letter_code
_entity_poly.pdbx_strand_id
1 'polypeptide(L)' 'IQRDWSDHALWWEQKQRWLLRTAWTLEKYGIHADAKLLFMPQHKPINLCLPSGITLRLRACFSSPVFKTVMGICTMLSE' A
#
# COMPACT_ATOMS: atom_id res chain seq x y z
N ILE A 1 13.13 -6.68 -20.39
CA ILE A 1 12.84 -5.66 -19.35
C ILE A 1 12.40 -6.41 -18.11
N GLN A 2 13.26 -6.53 -17.10
CA GLN A 2 12.93 -7.19 -15.83
C GLN A 2 12.25 -6.16 -14.93
N ARG A 3 10.92 -6.18 -14.87
CA ARG A 3 10.14 -5.34 -13.96
C ARG A 3 9.73 -6.19 -12.75
N ASP A 4 10.05 -5.69 -11.56
CA ASP A 4 9.62 -6.30 -10.31
C ASP A 4 8.17 -5.90 -10.02
N TRP A 5 7.28 -6.90 -9.99
CA TRP A 5 5.85 -6.73 -9.71
C TRP A 5 5.47 -7.18 -8.30
N SER A 6 6.45 -7.63 -7.50
CA SER A 6 6.21 -8.22 -6.18
C SER A 6 5.51 -7.27 -5.22
N ASP A 7 5.70 -5.95 -5.41
CA ASP A 7 5.10 -4.92 -4.58
C ASP A 7 3.75 -4.37 -5.11
N HIS A 8 3.25 -4.86 -6.25
CA HIS A 8 2.02 -4.33 -6.83
C HIS A 8 0.78 -5.04 -6.31
N ALA A 9 -0.31 -4.28 -6.17
CA ALA A 9 -1.63 -4.81 -5.84
C ALA A 9 -2.73 -4.01 -6.53
N LEU A 10 -3.96 -4.48 -6.39
CA LEU A 10 -5.16 -3.81 -6.89
C LEU A 10 -5.79 -2.93 -5.80
N TRP A 11 -5.96 -1.66 -6.11
CA TRP A 11 -6.73 -0.71 -5.33
C TRP A 11 -8.12 -0.52 -5.93
N TRP A 12 -9.15 -0.72 -5.13
CA TRP A 12 -10.54 -0.45 -5.51
C TRP A 12 -10.93 0.95 -5.06
N GLU A 13 -11.07 1.86 -6.01
CA GLU A 13 -11.37 3.27 -5.75
C GLU A 13 -12.75 3.45 -5.10
N GLN A 14 -13.81 2.83 -5.63
CA GLN A 14 -15.16 3.06 -5.09
C GLN A 14 -15.33 2.59 -3.65
N LYS A 15 -14.64 1.52 -3.24
CA LYS A 15 -14.68 1.00 -1.86
C LYS A 15 -13.48 1.43 -1.01
N GLN A 16 -12.58 2.25 -1.55
CA GLN A 16 -11.36 2.72 -0.90
C GLN A 16 -10.60 1.60 -0.19
N ARG A 17 -10.37 0.47 -0.88
CA ARG A 17 -9.73 -0.70 -0.28
C ARG A 17 -8.78 -1.42 -1.23
N TRP A 18 -7.76 -2.03 -0.65
CA TRP A 18 -6.86 -2.94 -1.37
C TRP A 18 -7.42 -4.36 -1.44
N LEU A 19 -7.19 -5.01 -2.57
CA LEU A 19 -7.51 -6.43 -2.80
C LEU A 19 -6.25 -7.26 -2.53
N LEU A 20 -6.03 -7.60 -1.27
CA LEU A 20 -4.82 -8.33 -0.83
C LEU A 20 -5.03 -9.84 -0.71
N ARG A 21 -6.28 -10.35 -0.79
CA ARG A 21 -6.54 -11.80 -0.73
C ARG A 21 -6.50 -12.39 -2.13
N THR A 22 -5.36 -12.94 -2.50
CA THR A 22 -5.13 -13.59 -3.80
C THR A 22 -6.00 -14.83 -4.03
N ALA A 23 -6.41 -15.52 -2.95
CA ALA A 23 -7.25 -16.71 -3.02
C ALA A 23 -8.75 -16.42 -3.20
N TRP A 24 -9.18 -15.16 -3.23
CA TRP A 24 -10.59 -14.79 -3.35
C TRP A 24 -10.93 -14.44 -4.80
N THR A 25 -12.09 -14.91 -5.27
CA THR A 25 -12.61 -14.54 -6.58
C THR A 25 -13.09 -13.09 -6.57
N LEU A 26 -13.05 -12.43 -7.74
CA LEU A 26 -13.60 -11.08 -7.91
C LEU A 26 -15.11 -11.03 -7.57
N GLU A 27 -15.83 -12.11 -7.88
CA GLU A 27 -17.24 -12.26 -7.50
C GLU A 27 -17.44 -12.27 -5.98
N LYS A 28 -16.56 -12.93 -5.21
CA LYS A 28 -16.60 -12.89 -3.74
C LYS A 28 -16.37 -11.49 -3.17
N TYR A 29 -15.66 -10.64 -3.90
CA TYR A 29 -15.53 -9.22 -3.57
C TYR A 29 -16.72 -8.36 -4.04
N GLY A 30 -17.61 -8.92 -4.87
CA GLY A 30 -18.71 -8.21 -5.53
C GLY A 30 -18.21 -7.21 -6.58
N ILE A 31 -17.12 -7.56 -7.27
CA ILE A 31 -16.53 -6.72 -8.32
C ILE A 31 -17.22 -7.07 -9.64
N HIS A 32 -17.84 -6.06 -10.25
CA HIS A 32 -18.43 -6.15 -11.58
C HIS A 32 -17.69 -5.20 -12.55
N ALA A 33 -18.15 -5.10 -13.80
CA ALA A 33 -17.49 -4.33 -14.86
C ALA A 33 -17.44 -2.81 -14.60
N ASP A 34 -18.24 -2.31 -13.66
CA ASP A 34 -18.28 -0.92 -13.21
C ASP A 34 -17.16 -0.59 -12.20
N ALA A 35 -16.52 -1.60 -11.61
CA ALA A 35 -15.47 -1.41 -10.62
C ALA A 35 -14.22 -0.78 -11.25
N LYS A 36 -13.73 0.30 -10.64
CA LYS A 36 -12.50 0.98 -11.04
C LYS A 36 -11.37 0.43 -10.19
N LEU A 37 -10.64 -0.52 -10.77
CA LEU A 37 -9.48 -1.14 -10.15
C LEU A 37 -8.21 -0.50 -10.70
N LEU A 38 -7.35 -0.06 -9.80
CA LEU A 38 -6.06 0.55 -10.11
C LEU A 38 -4.96 -0.43 -9.72
N PHE A 39 -4.15 -0.86 -10.69
CA PHE A 39 -2.96 -1.66 -10.44
C PHE A 39 -1.79 -0.74 -10.13
N MET A 40 -1.31 -0.76 -8.88
CA MET A 40 -0.25 0.15 -8.43
C MET A 40 0.60 -0.44 -7.29
N PRO A 41 1.84 0.05 -7.09
CA PRO A 41 2.68 -0.37 -5.99
C PRO A 41 2.06 -0.03 -4.64
N GLN A 42 2.19 -0.94 -3.69
CA GLN A 42 1.72 -0.81 -2.31
C GLN A 42 2.64 0.12 -1.52
N HIS A 43 3.94 0.08 -1.75
CA HIS A 43 4.88 1.01 -1.13
C HIS A 43 5.04 2.26 -1.99
N LYS A 44 4.67 3.41 -1.42
CA LYS A 44 4.83 4.71 -2.08
C LYS A 44 5.77 5.60 -1.27
N PRO A 45 6.50 6.51 -1.94
CA PRO A 45 7.35 7.47 -1.24
C PRO A 45 6.49 8.45 -0.43
N ILE A 46 6.87 8.68 0.82
CA ILE A 46 6.29 9.68 1.71
C ILE A 46 7.40 10.57 2.26
N ASN A 47 7.03 11.81 2.59
CA ASN A 47 7.86 12.70 3.40
C ASN A 47 7.37 12.61 4.84
N LEU A 48 8.20 12.06 5.72
CA LEU A 48 7.92 11.95 7.14
C LEU A 48 8.65 13.08 7.88
N CYS A 49 7.89 13.92 8.55
CA CYS A 49 8.44 14.90 9.48
C CYS A 49 8.64 14.24 10.85
N LEU A 50 9.89 14.16 11.29
CA LEU A 50 10.23 13.67 12.62
C LEU A 50 9.91 14.73 13.68
N PRO A 51 9.67 14.32 14.95
CA PRO A 51 9.48 15.26 16.06
C PRO A 51 10.67 16.21 16.28
N SER A 52 11.86 15.84 15.80
CA SER A 52 13.07 16.69 15.82
C SER A 52 13.04 17.84 14.80
N GLY A 53 12.04 17.89 13.90
CA GLY A 53 11.95 18.87 12.82
C GLY A 53 12.61 18.44 11.50
N ILE A 54 13.30 17.29 11.49
CA ILE A 54 13.93 16.72 10.29
C ILE A 54 12.87 16.08 9.39
N THR A 55 12.92 16.35 8.09
CA THR A 55 12.06 15.69 7.10
C THR A 55 12.84 14.60 6.37
N LEU A 56 12.30 13.38 6.36
CA LEU A 56 12.88 12.22 5.70
C LEU A 56 11.99 11.73 4.57
N ARG A 57 12.59 11.33 3.45
CA ARG A 57 11.87 10.68 2.35
C ARG A 57 12.05 9.17 2.46
N LEU A 58 10.96 8.44 2.70
CA LEU A 58 10.98 6.99 2.86
C LEU A 58 9.83 6.32 2.11
N ARG A 59 9.93 5.00 1.88
CA ARG A 59 8.84 4.22 1.28
C ARG A 59 7.99 3.59 2.38
N ALA A 60 6.70 3.86 2.37
CA ALA A 60 5.75 3.34 3.36
C ALA A 60 4.66 2.51 2.68
N CYS A 61 4.15 1.50 3.38
CA CYS A 61 3.10 0.62 2.89
C CYS A 61 1.72 1.30 3.01
N PHE A 62 1.04 1.50 1.88
CA PHE A 62 -0.32 2.08 1.83
C PHE A 62 -1.43 1.02 1.90
N SER A 63 -1.07 -0.27 1.82
CA SER A 63 -2.02 -1.38 1.88
C SER A 63 -2.22 -1.95 3.27
N SER A 64 -1.25 -1.76 4.15
CA SER A 64 -1.31 -2.19 5.55
C SER A 64 -2.03 -1.16 6.43
N PRO A 65 -2.62 -1.58 7.56
CA PRO A 65 -3.15 -0.65 8.56
C PRO A 65 -2.09 0.35 9.02
N VAL A 66 -2.49 1.60 9.26
CA VAL A 66 -1.59 2.70 9.63
C VAL A 66 -0.67 2.32 10.79
N PHE A 67 -1.21 1.68 11.84
CA PHE A 67 -0.42 1.25 12.99
C PHE A 67 0.72 0.29 12.60
N LYS A 68 0.44 -0.70 11.75
CA LYS A 68 1.47 -1.64 11.26
C LYS A 68 2.51 -0.93 10.41
N THR A 69 2.09 -0.01 9.56
CA THR A 69 3.00 0.80 8.74
C THR A 69 3.89 1.69 9.62
N VAL A 70 3.35 2.34 10.64
CA VAL A 70 4.12 3.16 11.60
C VAL A 70 5.11 2.30 12.38
N MET A 71 4.71 1.12 12.88
CA MET A 71 5.65 0.21 13.52
C MET A 71 6.81 -0.16 12.58
N GLY A 72 6.52 -0.51 11.32
CA GLY A 72 7.56 -0.81 10.34
C GLY A 72 8.50 0.38 10.05
N ILE A 73 7.96 1.60 10.02
CA ILE A 73 8.76 2.83 9.91
C ILE A 73 9.66 3.00 11.14
N CYS A 74 9.12 2.84 12.35
CA CYS A 74 9.90 2.95 13.58
C CYS A 74 11.03 1.91 13.63
N THR A 75 10.76 0.67 13.22
CA THR A 75 11.78 -0.39 13.12
C THR A 75 12.89 -0.02 12.14
N MET A 76 12.54 0.49 10.95
CA MET A 76 13.53 0.92 9.95
C MET A 76 14.36 2.14 10.38
N LEU A 77 13.83 3.00 11.26
CA LEU A 77 14.57 4.17 11.77
C LEU A 77 15.45 3.85 12.98
N SER A 78 15.24 2.69 13.61
CA SER A 78 16.02 2.22 14.77
C SER A 78 17.19 1.31 14.41
N GLU A 79 17.25 0.83 13.16
CA GLU A 79 18.41 0.15 12.57
C GLU A 79 19.38 1.18 11.99
#